data_AF-A0A103Y3U3-F1
#
_entry.id   AF-A0A103Y3U3-F1
#
_cell.length_a   1.000
_cell.length_b   1.000
_cell.length_c   1.000
_cell.angle_alpha   90.00
_cell.angle_beta   90.00
_cell.angle_gamma   90.00
#
_symmetry.space_group_name_H-M   'P 1'
#
loop_
_entity.id
_entity.type
_entity.pdbx_description
1 polymer ?
#
loop_
_entity_poly.entity_id
_entity_poly.type
_entity_poly.pdbx_seq_one_letter_code
_entity_poly.pdbx_strand_id
1 'polypeptide(L)'
;KNASCSRPAQQTRSSSKIGSAAIVNQFQGIHAQLGTQMVNKAWRIIPRPIMETVLNNHAHRHRVHQPLIIHGPRGVGKTTLILERLLENWNKGPHVTGYVDFAQSIEDNHPHHGHSFPWASWSNCSPPSLPTLRTQLEQSLESMAEKGVQLGAISSHQICKTLGKWHNLDTSLKRIIQTNKETTISKRILSNKVSTLTLWDKAVFTLTARLNATEIDEVLGLREKGKNMSVQEASYYREGMVALKLAKEVLRIQQGFRANAVKNLNKTGGFSRTLANSATDWPYLLLELLSGAAQADYFQVHNTFIIHKIIDAKHPKLVINNIDVLKNAALVDDSSVSASMYHDSLIWRIIALGANEMCMPVILVTSDSYYSYGAYMDFGFPDIFISRETFGWTPQQAKIHMVPDYFSQSEWDLIIEVLGSNPRHLFEIYALKQSNYYQA
;
A
#
# COMPACT_ATOMS: atom_id res chain seq x y z
N LYS A 1 -44.68 -50.19 9.65
CA LYS A 1 -45.19 -48.80 9.57
C LYS A 1 -43.99 -47.86 9.70
N ASN A 2 -43.10 -47.77 8.71
CA ASN A 2 -43.21 -46.93 7.51
C ASN A 2 -43.83 -45.56 7.81
N ALA A 3 -42.98 -44.56 8.03
CA ALA A 3 -43.26 -43.15 7.79
C ALA A 3 -41.95 -42.45 7.45
N SER A 4 -41.66 -42.45 6.16
CA SER A 4 -40.78 -41.54 5.46
C SER A 4 -41.10 -40.08 5.80
N CYS A 5 -40.12 -39.29 6.21
CA CYS A 5 -40.17 -37.85 6.08
C CYS A 5 -38.93 -37.38 5.30
N SER A 6 -39.18 -37.14 4.02
CA SER A 6 -38.31 -36.60 3.00
C SER A 6 -37.71 -35.26 3.40
N ARG A 7 -36.37 -35.17 3.36
CA ARG A 7 -35.65 -33.89 3.29
C ARG A 7 -35.96 -33.23 1.93
N PRO A 8 -36.28 -31.93 1.87
CA PRO A 8 -36.30 -31.25 0.59
C PRO A 8 -34.87 -31.16 0.05
N ALA A 9 -34.72 -31.58 -1.20
CA ALA A 9 -33.49 -31.50 -1.97
C ALA A 9 -32.96 -30.06 -1.99
N GLN A 10 -31.67 -29.89 -1.69
CA GLN A 10 -30.93 -28.68 -2.00
C GLN A 10 -30.96 -28.50 -3.52
N GLN A 11 -31.77 -27.54 -3.97
CA GLN A 11 -31.71 -27.04 -5.34
C GLN A 11 -30.35 -26.39 -5.52
N THR A 12 -29.54 -26.99 -6.39
CA THR A 12 -28.30 -26.44 -6.94
C THR A 12 -28.58 -25.06 -7.53
N ARG A 13 -28.10 -23.99 -6.87
CA ARG A 13 -27.95 -22.67 -7.50
C ARG A 13 -26.73 -22.70 -8.41
N SER A 14 -26.88 -23.38 -9.55
CA SER A 14 -26.03 -23.14 -10.72
C SER A 14 -26.51 -21.88 -11.45
N SER A 15 -25.54 -21.09 -11.89
CA SER A 15 -25.62 -20.05 -12.93
C SER A 15 -26.56 -18.85 -12.71
N SER A 16 -26.05 -17.80 -12.04
CA SER A 16 -26.36 -16.40 -12.39
C SER A 16 -25.15 -15.61 -12.90
N LYS A 17 -23.97 -16.25 -13.03
CA LYS A 17 -22.75 -15.63 -13.58
C LYS A 17 -22.80 -15.32 -15.08
N ILE A 18 -23.78 -15.87 -15.81
CA ILE A 18 -23.88 -15.71 -17.27
C ILE A 18 -24.58 -14.39 -17.65
N GLY A 19 -25.41 -13.81 -16.77
CA GLY A 19 -26.14 -12.57 -17.05
C GLY A 19 -25.29 -11.29 -16.94
N SER A 20 -24.49 -11.13 -15.88
CA SER A 20 -23.69 -9.90 -15.71
C SER A 20 -22.46 -9.83 -16.62
N ALA A 21 -21.83 -10.96 -16.96
CA ALA A 21 -20.69 -10.96 -17.88
C ALA A 21 -21.11 -10.63 -19.32
N ALA A 22 -22.28 -11.11 -19.75
CA ALA A 22 -22.83 -10.82 -21.07
C ALA A 22 -23.21 -9.34 -21.23
N ILE A 23 -23.80 -8.73 -20.20
CA ILE A 23 -24.17 -7.31 -20.19
C ILE A 23 -22.91 -6.43 -20.17
N VAL A 24 -21.91 -6.75 -19.33
CA VAL A 24 -20.65 -5.97 -19.23
C VAL A 24 -19.80 -6.04 -20.51
N ASN A 25 -19.73 -7.20 -21.16
CA ASN A 25 -19.04 -7.35 -22.45
C ASN A 25 -19.77 -6.64 -23.59
N GLN A 26 -21.10 -6.51 -23.51
CA GLN A 26 -21.86 -5.64 -24.41
C GLN A 26 -21.50 -4.16 -24.20
N PHE A 27 -21.29 -3.70 -22.96
CA PHE A 27 -20.95 -2.30 -22.68
C PHE A 27 -19.54 -1.88 -23.13
N GLN A 28 -18.51 -2.75 -23.00
CA GLN A 28 -17.18 -2.44 -23.56
C GLN A 28 -17.21 -2.41 -25.11
N GLY A 29 -18.01 -3.28 -25.74
CA GLY A 29 -18.25 -3.23 -27.19
C GLY A 29 -19.04 -1.99 -27.65
N ILE A 30 -20.03 -1.55 -26.86
CA ILE A 30 -20.83 -0.35 -27.13
C ILE A 30 -19.98 0.92 -27.03
N HIS A 31 -19.04 1.00 -26.09
CA HIS A 31 -18.10 2.14 -26.00
C HIS A 31 -17.11 2.21 -27.17
N ALA A 32 -16.72 1.08 -27.75
CA ALA A 32 -15.85 1.05 -28.93
C ALA A 32 -16.62 1.31 -30.25
N GLN A 33 -17.93 1.01 -30.30
CA GLN A 33 -18.78 1.22 -31.47
C GLN A 33 -19.48 2.58 -31.50
N LEU A 34 -19.78 3.18 -30.34
CA LEU A 34 -20.34 4.53 -30.26
C LEU A 34 -19.21 5.55 -30.20
N GLY A 35 -18.79 6.05 -31.36
CA GLY A 35 -17.92 7.23 -31.52
C GLY A 35 -18.54 8.53 -30.99
N THR A 36 -19.11 8.50 -29.79
CA THR A 36 -19.75 9.63 -29.12
C THR A 36 -18.72 10.34 -28.26
N GLN A 37 -18.42 11.58 -28.62
CA GLN A 37 -17.59 12.48 -27.81
C GLN A 37 -18.24 12.62 -26.43
N MET A 38 -17.67 11.97 -25.42
CA MET A 38 -17.94 12.39 -24.04
C MET A 38 -17.55 13.86 -23.91
N VAL A 39 -18.35 14.62 -23.15
CA VAL A 39 -18.04 16.01 -22.84
C VAL A 39 -16.63 16.06 -22.22
N ASN A 40 -15.67 16.61 -22.98
CA ASN A 40 -14.24 16.64 -22.67
C ASN A 40 -13.92 17.72 -21.61
N LYS A 41 -14.70 17.74 -20.54
CA LYS A 41 -14.62 18.74 -19.48
C LYS A 41 -14.13 18.08 -18.20
N ALA A 42 -13.11 18.68 -17.60
CA ALA A 42 -12.59 18.22 -16.33
C ALA A 42 -13.67 18.32 -15.25
N TRP A 43 -13.80 17.25 -14.46
CA TRP A 43 -14.74 17.20 -13.35
C TRP A 43 -14.32 18.20 -12.28
N ARG A 44 -15.26 19.03 -11.81
CA ARG A 44 -14.99 19.97 -10.73
C ARG A 44 -14.58 19.22 -9.45
N ILE A 45 -13.51 19.65 -8.81
CA ILE A 45 -13.08 19.05 -7.55
C ILE A 45 -13.95 19.63 -6.42
N ILE A 46 -14.84 18.81 -5.86
CA ILE A 46 -15.75 19.22 -4.78
C ILE A 46 -15.01 19.18 -3.44
N PRO A 47 -14.93 20.30 -2.69
CA PRO A 47 -14.38 20.31 -1.34
C PRO A 47 -15.17 19.43 -0.37
N ARG A 48 -14.45 18.80 0.56
CA ARG A 48 -15.01 17.91 1.59
C ARG A 48 -14.50 18.32 2.98
N PRO A 49 -14.93 19.47 3.55
CA PRO A 49 -14.28 20.04 4.73
C PRO A 49 -14.18 19.11 5.94
N ILE A 50 -15.24 18.35 6.24
CA ILE A 50 -15.25 17.40 7.36
C ILE A 50 -14.23 16.28 7.09
N MET A 51 -14.25 15.69 5.89
CA MET A 51 -13.34 14.59 5.54
C MET A 51 -11.89 15.05 5.46
N GLU A 52 -11.64 16.21 4.84
CA GLU A 52 -10.33 16.86 4.82
C GLU A 52 -9.81 17.08 6.24
N THR A 53 -10.65 17.54 7.16
CA THR A 53 -10.29 17.73 8.57
C THR A 53 -9.93 16.41 9.24
N VAL A 54 -10.74 15.35 9.05
CA VAL A 54 -10.46 14.02 9.60
C VAL A 54 -9.14 13.46 9.08
N LEU A 55 -8.95 13.50 7.76
CA LEU A 55 -7.75 12.97 7.10
C LEU A 55 -6.52 13.76 7.52
N ASN A 56 -6.61 15.09 7.61
CA ASN A 56 -5.54 15.92 8.15
C ASN A 56 -5.25 15.57 9.61
N ASN A 57 -6.26 15.48 10.47
CA ASN A 57 -6.06 15.14 11.88
C ASN A 57 -5.41 13.76 12.06
N HIS A 58 -5.69 12.81 11.17
CA HIS A 58 -5.03 11.51 11.17
C HIS A 58 -3.59 11.61 10.66
N ALA A 59 -3.40 12.26 9.50
CA ALA A 59 -2.12 12.39 8.80
C ALA A 59 -1.08 13.26 9.51
N HIS A 60 -1.49 14.16 10.42
CA HIS A 60 -0.59 15.02 11.19
C HIS A 60 -0.18 14.40 12.54
N ARG A 61 -0.79 13.28 12.97
CA ARG A 61 -0.35 12.57 14.17
C ARG A 61 0.98 11.85 13.92
N HIS A 62 1.83 11.81 14.93
CA HIS A 62 3.12 11.10 14.86
C HIS A 62 2.91 9.60 14.80
N ARG A 63 1.99 9.10 15.65
CA ARG A 63 1.60 7.70 15.71
C ARG A 63 0.10 7.57 15.95
N VAL A 64 -0.46 6.48 15.48
CA VAL A 64 -1.87 6.15 15.55
C VAL A 64 -2.02 4.68 15.96
N HIS A 65 -3.10 4.40 16.68
CA HIS A 65 -3.41 3.03 17.09
C HIS A 65 -4.05 2.21 15.97
N GLN A 66 -4.64 2.88 14.98
CA GLN A 66 -5.50 2.27 13.98
C GLN A 66 -5.22 2.89 12.61
N PRO A 67 -5.08 2.09 11.54
CA PRO A 67 -5.12 2.61 10.19
C PRO A 67 -6.50 3.21 9.86
N LEU A 68 -6.52 4.13 8.90
CA LEU A 68 -7.74 4.77 8.42
C LEU A 68 -8.14 4.13 7.08
N ILE A 69 -9.42 3.78 6.92
CA ILE A 69 -9.95 3.32 5.63
C ILE A 69 -10.85 4.40 5.02
N ILE A 70 -10.57 4.78 3.79
CA ILE A 70 -11.46 5.58 2.95
C ILE A 70 -12.16 4.63 1.98
N HIS A 71 -13.44 4.36 2.23
CA HIS A 71 -14.26 3.50 1.38
C HIS A 71 -15.44 4.27 0.78
N GLY A 72 -15.92 3.80 -0.36
CA GLY A 72 -17.10 4.35 -1.03
C GLY A 72 -17.17 3.92 -2.49
N PRO A 73 -18.28 4.17 -3.20
CA PRO A 73 -18.45 3.79 -4.60
C PRO A 73 -17.31 4.29 -5.52
N ARG A 74 -17.16 3.67 -6.68
CA ARG A 74 -16.21 4.14 -7.72
C ARG A 74 -16.67 5.48 -8.29
N GLY A 75 -15.72 6.30 -8.76
CA GLY A 75 -16.02 7.59 -9.42
C GLY A 75 -16.41 8.76 -8.50
N VAL A 76 -16.57 8.53 -7.20
CA VAL A 76 -16.98 9.57 -6.22
C VAL A 76 -15.90 10.63 -5.93
N GLY A 77 -14.64 10.41 -6.35
CA GLY A 77 -13.53 11.35 -6.16
C GLY A 77 -12.61 11.11 -4.95
N LYS A 78 -12.52 9.88 -4.42
CA LYS A 78 -11.60 9.52 -3.32
C LYS A 78 -10.14 9.82 -3.64
N THR A 79 -9.66 9.28 -4.76
CA THR A 79 -8.28 9.49 -5.25
C THR A 79 -8.02 10.97 -5.52
N THR A 80 -8.97 11.65 -6.18
CA THR A 80 -8.87 13.08 -6.48
C THR A 80 -8.77 13.94 -5.23
N LEU A 81 -9.54 13.63 -4.17
CA LEU A 81 -9.43 14.34 -2.89
C LEU A 81 -8.01 14.24 -2.33
N ILE A 82 -7.43 13.03 -2.36
CA ILE A 82 -6.09 12.81 -1.83
C ILE A 82 -5.06 13.56 -2.68
N LEU A 83 -5.02 13.30 -3.98
CA LEU A 83 -3.98 13.84 -4.87
C LEU A 83 -4.04 15.37 -4.98
N GLU A 84 -5.24 15.92 -5.21
CA GLU A 84 -5.39 17.33 -5.61
C GLU A 84 -5.60 18.28 -4.42
N ARG A 85 -6.00 17.78 -3.25
CA ARG A 85 -6.32 18.64 -2.10
C ARG A 85 -5.46 18.38 -0.86
N LEU A 86 -5.00 17.15 -0.67
CA LEU A 86 -4.35 16.75 0.57
C LEU A 86 -2.84 16.50 0.40
N LEU A 87 -2.45 15.81 -0.66
CA LEU A 87 -1.10 15.28 -0.84
C LEU A 87 -0.06 16.39 -0.93
N GLU A 88 -0.34 17.48 -1.64
CA GLU A 88 0.57 18.64 -1.71
C GLU A 88 0.88 19.18 -0.30
N ASN A 89 -0.16 19.36 0.52
CA ASN A 89 0.00 19.86 1.89
C ASN A 89 0.68 18.83 2.79
N TRP A 90 0.42 17.53 2.59
CA TRP A 90 1.11 16.46 3.31
C TRP A 90 2.56 16.26 2.88
N ASN A 91 2.97 16.83 1.74
CA ASN A 91 4.35 16.85 1.26
C ASN A 91 5.06 18.18 1.50
N LYS A 92 4.34 19.23 1.93
CA LYS A 92 4.97 20.46 2.42
C LYS A 92 5.79 20.12 3.66
N GLY A 93 7.01 20.64 3.70
CA GLY A 93 7.97 20.38 4.77
C GLY A 93 7.31 20.64 6.13
N PRO A 94 7.54 19.79 7.14
CA PRO A 94 8.62 18.82 7.28
C PRO A 94 8.22 17.38 6.81
N HIS A 95 6.95 17.10 6.52
CA HIS A 95 6.40 15.74 6.33
C HIS A 95 6.96 14.90 5.16
N VAL A 96 6.86 13.56 5.28
CA VAL A 96 7.16 12.60 4.21
C VAL A 96 5.92 11.74 3.97
N THR A 97 5.37 11.80 2.76
CA THR A 97 4.23 10.95 2.40
C THR A 97 4.65 9.93 1.35
N GLY A 98 4.53 8.65 1.69
CA GLY A 98 4.52 7.58 0.71
C GLY A 98 3.13 7.49 0.09
N TYR A 99 3.06 7.51 -1.24
CA TYR A 99 1.83 7.25 -1.98
C TYR A 99 2.08 6.05 -2.89
N VAL A 100 1.23 5.03 -2.79
CA VAL A 100 1.27 3.82 -3.61
C VAL A 100 -0.10 3.65 -4.23
N ASP A 101 -0.17 3.50 -5.55
CA ASP A 101 -1.41 3.19 -6.25
C ASP A 101 -1.29 1.84 -6.96
N PHE A 102 -1.89 0.79 -6.39
CA PHE A 102 -1.81 -0.54 -6.99
C PHE A 102 -2.56 -0.65 -8.31
N ALA A 103 -3.47 0.28 -8.63
CA ALA A 103 -4.10 0.31 -9.94
C ALA A 103 -3.15 0.82 -11.04
N GLN A 104 -2.05 1.48 -10.70
CA GLN A 104 -1.11 2.03 -11.66
C GLN A 104 -0.47 0.95 -12.56
N SER A 105 -0.37 -0.29 -12.08
CA SER A 105 0.13 -1.43 -12.87
C SER A 105 -0.86 -1.95 -13.91
N ILE A 106 -2.09 -1.44 -13.95
CA ILE A 106 -3.11 -1.82 -14.94
C ILE A 106 -3.11 -0.75 -16.02
N GLU A 107 -2.17 -0.85 -16.96
CA GLU A 107 -1.83 0.21 -17.92
C GLU A 107 -3.05 0.71 -18.70
N ASP A 108 -3.87 -0.22 -19.19
CA ASP A 108 -5.05 0.06 -20.01
C ASP A 108 -6.15 0.87 -19.31
N ASN A 109 -6.11 1.02 -17.98
CA ASN A 109 -7.21 1.59 -17.19
C ASN A 109 -6.74 2.57 -16.11
N HIS A 110 -5.62 3.27 -16.32
CA HIS A 110 -5.08 4.19 -15.32
C HIS A 110 -4.72 5.59 -15.87
N PRO A 111 -5.07 6.70 -15.17
CA PRO A 111 -4.75 8.08 -15.58
C PRO A 111 -3.28 8.38 -15.82
N HIS A 112 -2.39 7.71 -15.09
CA HIS A 112 -0.94 7.82 -15.30
C HIS A 112 -0.50 7.47 -16.73
N HIS A 113 -1.26 6.63 -17.42
CA HIS A 113 -0.97 6.18 -18.78
C HIS A 113 -1.90 6.81 -19.83
N GLY A 114 -2.59 7.89 -19.46
CA GLY A 114 -3.52 8.59 -20.36
C GLY A 114 -4.91 7.95 -20.45
N HIS A 115 -5.22 6.94 -19.63
CA HIS A 115 -6.51 6.25 -19.61
C HIS A 115 -7.38 6.65 -18.41
N SER A 116 -8.67 6.35 -18.41
CA SER A 116 -9.52 6.57 -17.23
C SER A 116 -9.55 5.34 -16.33
N PHE A 117 -9.76 5.55 -15.03
CA PHE A 117 -10.11 4.46 -14.11
C PHE A 117 -11.35 3.70 -14.62
N PRO A 118 -11.40 2.36 -14.48
CA PRO A 118 -12.51 1.58 -14.99
C PRO A 118 -13.75 1.80 -14.12
N TRP A 119 -14.91 1.87 -14.77
CA TRP A 119 -16.21 1.91 -14.09
C TRP A 119 -16.55 0.59 -13.41
N ALA A 120 -16.17 -0.50 -14.08
CA ALA A 120 -16.30 -1.87 -13.60
C ALA A 120 -15.35 -2.16 -12.44
N SER A 121 -15.42 -3.40 -11.93
CA SER A 121 -14.49 -3.83 -10.89
C SER A 121 -13.09 -4.04 -11.44
N TRP A 122 -12.07 -3.72 -10.64
CA TRP A 122 -10.68 -4.08 -10.94
C TRP A 122 -10.53 -5.59 -11.14
N SER A 123 -11.40 -6.40 -10.51
CA SER A 123 -11.49 -7.85 -10.73
C SER A 123 -11.92 -8.26 -12.15
N ASN A 124 -12.47 -7.33 -12.94
CA ASN A 124 -12.83 -7.57 -14.34
C ASN A 124 -11.71 -7.14 -15.31
N CYS A 125 -10.70 -6.43 -14.81
CA CYS A 125 -9.50 -6.09 -15.57
C CYS A 125 -8.52 -7.28 -15.53
N SER A 126 -7.55 -7.30 -16.45
CA SER A 126 -6.45 -8.24 -16.35
C SER A 126 -5.71 -8.01 -15.01
N PRO A 127 -5.60 -9.04 -14.16
CA PRO A 127 -5.01 -8.87 -12.84
C PRO A 127 -3.50 -8.58 -12.97
N PRO A 128 -2.99 -7.53 -12.30
CA PRO A 128 -1.57 -7.24 -12.31
C PRO A 128 -0.77 -8.31 -11.58
N SER A 129 0.51 -8.42 -11.90
CA SER A 129 1.44 -9.36 -11.26
C SER A 129 1.70 -9.00 -9.79
N LEU A 130 1.55 -9.96 -8.88
CA LEU A 130 1.81 -9.76 -7.45
C LEU A 130 3.25 -9.26 -7.16
N PRO A 131 4.32 -9.84 -7.76
CA PRO A 131 5.67 -9.27 -7.65
C PRO A 131 5.77 -7.79 -8.01
N THR A 132 5.00 -7.33 -9.00
CA THR A 132 5.00 -5.91 -9.42
C THR A 132 4.42 -5.04 -8.33
N LEU A 133 3.24 -5.39 -7.80
CA LEU A 133 2.60 -4.65 -6.71
C LEU A 133 3.45 -4.66 -5.43
N ARG A 134 4.05 -5.81 -5.10
CA ARG A 134 4.98 -5.91 -3.97
C ARG A 134 6.14 -4.95 -4.14
N THR A 135 6.76 -4.93 -5.32
CA THR A 135 7.88 -4.05 -5.62
C THR A 135 7.49 -2.57 -5.50
N GLN A 136 6.31 -2.17 -5.98
CA GLN A 136 5.81 -0.79 -5.82
C GLN A 136 5.68 -0.38 -4.35
N LEU A 137 5.11 -1.25 -3.50
CA LEU A 137 5.00 -0.99 -2.06
C LEU A 137 6.37 -0.91 -1.39
N GLU A 138 7.24 -1.89 -1.67
CA GLU A 138 8.58 -1.96 -1.09
C GLU A 138 9.42 -0.74 -1.48
N GLN A 139 9.42 -0.33 -2.75
CA GLN A 139 10.15 0.85 -3.23
C GLN A 139 9.68 2.15 -2.54
N SER A 140 8.37 2.31 -2.35
CA SER A 140 7.83 3.49 -1.65
C SER A 140 8.28 3.53 -0.19
N LEU A 141 8.18 2.41 0.52
CA LEU A 141 8.62 2.30 1.91
C LEU A 141 10.15 2.42 2.05
N GLU A 142 10.90 1.86 1.10
CA GLU A 142 12.36 1.98 1.02
C GLU A 142 12.77 3.43 0.88
N SER A 143 12.20 4.15 -0.09
CA SER A 143 12.48 5.58 -0.28
C SER A 143 12.20 6.40 0.98
N MET A 144 11.11 6.10 1.68
CA MET A 144 10.81 6.74 2.97
C MET A 144 11.84 6.41 4.05
N ALA A 145 12.26 5.14 4.15
CA ALA A 145 13.24 4.70 5.14
C ALA A 145 14.65 5.24 4.84
N GLU A 146 15.05 5.28 3.58
CA GLU A 146 16.28 5.91 3.09
C GLU A 146 16.32 7.39 3.47
N LYS A 147 15.21 8.12 3.26
CA LYS A 147 15.08 9.50 3.74
C LYS A 147 15.16 9.59 5.26
N GLY A 148 14.61 8.62 5.98
CA GLY A 148 14.78 8.49 7.44
C GLY A 148 16.24 8.33 7.87
N VAL A 149 17.03 7.53 7.14
CA VAL A 149 18.48 7.37 7.37
C VAL A 149 19.23 8.65 7.06
N GLN A 150 18.95 9.31 5.93
CA GLN A 150 19.58 10.58 5.54
C GLN A 150 19.32 11.70 6.56
N LEU A 151 18.23 11.62 7.30
CA LEU A 151 17.87 12.56 8.36
C LEU A 151 18.40 12.15 9.74
N GLY A 152 19.11 11.02 9.83
CA GLY A 152 19.63 10.47 11.09
C GLY A 152 18.57 9.87 12.01
N ALA A 153 17.33 9.71 11.54
CA ALA A 153 16.24 9.15 12.33
C ALA A 153 16.25 7.63 12.40
N ILE A 154 16.88 6.97 11.43
CA ILE A 154 17.05 5.52 11.37
C ILE A 154 18.55 5.19 11.34
N SER A 155 18.99 4.40 12.31
CA SER A 155 20.38 3.99 12.49
C SER A 155 20.60 2.49 12.26
N SER A 156 21.84 2.10 11.95
CA SER A 156 22.27 0.70 11.82
C SER A 156 21.85 -0.15 13.03
N HIS A 157 22.06 0.37 14.25
CA HIS A 157 21.68 -0.32 15.48
C HIS A 157 20.16 -0.49 15.64
N GLN A 158 19.37 0.54 15.31
CA GLN A 158 17.90 0.42 15.32
C GLN A 158 17.41 -0.61 14.32
N ILE A 159 18.02 -0.68 13.13
CA ILE A 159 17.70 -1.69 12.11
C ILE A 159 18.00 -3.09 12.66
N CYS A 160 19.20 -3.33 13.20
CA CYS A 160 19.58 -4.61 13.79
C CYS A 160 18.64 -5.01 14.93
N LYS A 161 18.32 -4.08 15.84
CA LYS A 161 17.44 -4.33 16.98
C LYS A 161 16.02 -4.69 16.53
N THR A 162 15.45 -3.92 15.60
CA THR A 162 14.09 -4.13 15.10
C THR A 162 13.98 -5.45 14.35
N LEU A 163 14.94 -5.75 13.48
CA LEU A 163 15.01 -7.02 12.77
C LEU A 163 15.18 -8.20 13.75
N GLY A 164 16.03 -8.05 14.77
CA GLY A 164 16.30 -9.05 15.79
C GLY A 164 15.11 -9.38 16.71
N LYS A 165 14.08 -8.52 16.80
CA LYS A 165 12.85 -8.83 17.55
C LYS A 165 12.11 -10.04 16.97
N TRP A 166 12.13 -10.17 15.65
CA TRP A 166 11.31 -11.13 14.91
C TRP A 166 12.14 -12.24 14.24
N HIS A 167 13.44 -12.02 14.07
CA HIS A 167 14.31 -12.89 13.29
C HIS A 167 15.57 -13.30 14.06
N ASN A 168 15.94 -14.58 13.94
CA ASN A 168 17.26 -15.05 14.34
C ASN A 168 18.27 -14.74 13.21
N LEU A 169 19.20 -13.82 13.48
CA LEU A 169 20.10 -13.26 12.46
C LEU A 169 21.37 -14.10 12.25
N ASP A 170 21.75 -14.91 13.24
CA ASP A 170 23.09 -15.50 13.32
C ASP A 170 23.46 -16.31 12.08
N THR A 171 22.59 -17.24 11.64
CA THR A 171 22.87 -18.10 10.47
C THR A 171 22.97 -17.29 9.19
N SER A 172 22.08 -16.30 8.99
CA SER A 172 22.09 -15.45 7.80
C SER A 172 23.32 -14.55 7.76
N LEU A 173 23.66 -13.90 8.88
CA LEU A 173 24.85 -13.04 8.98
C LEU A 173 26.14 -13.84 8.76
N LYS A 174 26.26 -15.03 9.35
CA LYS A 174 27.40 -15.92 9.12
C LYS A 174 27.53 -16.29 7.64
N ARG A 175 26.43 -16.58 6.95
CA ARG A 175 26.42 -16.89 5.51
C ARG A 175 26.88 -15.71 4.65
N ILE A 176 26.44 -14.50 4.98
CA ILE A 176 26.82 -13.25 4.27
C ILE A 176 28.32 -12.95 4.45
N ILE A 177 28.85 -13.12 5.66
CA ILE A 177 30.27 -12.92 5.97
C ILE A 177 31.13 -13.98 5.26
N GLN A 178 30.69 -15.25 5.26
CA GLN A 178 31.45 -16.38 4.70
C GLN A 178 31.54 -16.36 3.17
N THR A 179 30.59 -15.74 2.45
CA THR A 179 30.63 -15.67 0.98
C THR A 179 31.87 -14.93 0.44
N ASN A 180 32.65 -14.26 1.29
CA ASN A 180 33.91 -13.57 0.93
C ASN A 180 35.19 -14.39 1.20
N LYS A 181 35.14 -15.58 1.79
CA LYS A 181 36.34 -16.36 2.11
C LYS A 181 36.34 -17.75 1.45
N GLU A 182 36.93 -17.84 0.26
CA GLU A 182 37.47 -19.10 -0.31
C GLU A 182 38.73 -19.56 0.45
N THR A 183 38.71 -19.58 1.78
CA THR A 183 39.84 -20.12 2.54
C THR A 183 39.34 -20.91 3.74
N THR A 184 39.72 -22.19 3.71
CA THR A 184 39.38 -23.33 4.55
C THR A 184 39.76 -23.18 6.03
N ILE A 185 40.03 -21.97 6.52
CA ILE A 185 40.60 -21.71 7.86
C ILE A 185 39.56 -21.09 8.84
N SER A 186 38.44 -20.54 8.37
CA SER A 186 37.49 -19.80 9.21
C SER A 186 36.37 -20.63 9.88
N LYS A 187 36.32 -21.96 9.70
CA LYS A 187 35.32 -22.81 10.38
C LYS A 187 35.52 -22.88 11.90
N ARG A 188 36.74 -22.65 12.40
CA ARG A 188 37.09 -22.82 13.83
C ARG A 188 36.96 -21.57 14.70
N ILE A 189 36.85 -20.37 14.13
CA ILE A 189 36.82 -19.09 14.87
C ILE A 189 35.38 -18.54 15.04
N LEU A 190 34.42 -18.99 14.22
CA LEU A 190 33.00 -18.63 14.32
C LEU A 190 32.18 -19.51 15.30
N SER A 191 32.85 -20.42 16.00
CA SER A 191 32.26 -21.27 17.05
C SER A 191 32.24 -20.62 18.44
N ASN A 192 32.92 -19.49 18.62
CA ASN A 192 32.75 -18.69 19.85
C ASN A 192 31.40 -18.00 19.83
N LYS A 193 30.79 -17.83 21.01
CA LYS A 193 29.49 -17.19 21.25
C LYS A 193 29.59 -15.69 20.99
N VAL A 194 29.79 -15.31 19.72
CA VAL A 194 29.89 -13.93 19.25
C VAL A 194 28.50 -13.31 19.35
N SER A 195 28.38 -12.11 19.93
CA SER A 195 27.09 -11.45 20.08
C SER A 195 26.50 -11.10 18.70
N THR A 196 25.18 -11.14 18.57
CA THR A 196 24.50 -10.81 17.31
C THR A 196 24.84 -9.42 16.80
N LEU A 197 25.05 -8.44 17.70
CA LEU A 197 25.49 -7.09 17.34
C LEU A 197 26.89 -7.08 16.71
N THR A 198 27.85 -7.83 17.27
CA THR A 198 29.20 -7.89 16.68
C THR A 198 29.23 -8.67 15.35
N LEU A 199 28.30 -9.61 15.13
CA LEU A 199 28.10 -10.23 13.81
C LEU A 199 27.49 -9.23 12.82
N TRP A 200 26.54 -8.40 13.28
CA TRP A 200 25.94 -7.35 12.48
C TRP A 200 26.98 -6.34 11.99
N ASP A 201 27.78 -5.77 12.90
CA ASP A 201 28.80 -4.78 12.55
C ASP A 201 29.81 -5.33 11.54
N LYS A 202 30.23 -6.60 11.71
CA LYS A 202 31.10 -7.30 10.77
C LYS A 202 30.44 -7.49 9.40
N ALA A 203 29.15 -7.81 9.36
CA ALA A 203 28.41 -7.98 8.13
C ALA A 203 28.20 -6.63 7.41
N VAL A 204 27.88 -5.56 8.14
CA VAL A 204 27.80 -4.19 7.60
C VAL A 204 29.14 -3.77 7.01
N PHE A 205 30.25 -3.97 7.74
CA PHE A 205 31.59 -3.68 7.23
C PHE A 205 31.91 -4.49 5.96
N THR A 206 31.60 -5.79 5.96
CA THR A 206 31.82 -6.67 4.80
C THR A 206 31.01 -6.22 3.59
N LEU A 207 29.75 -5.83 3.79
CA LEU A 207 28.88 -5.38 2.71
C LEU A 207 29.29 -3.99 2.20
N THR A 208 29.74 -3.10 3.09
CA THR A 208 30.30 -1.79 2.73
C THR A 208 31.49 -1.95 1.77
N ALA A 209 32.37 -2.92 2.04
CA ALA A 209 33.51 -3.21 1.16
C ALA A 209 33.11 -3.79 -0.21
N ARG A 210 31.91 -4.36 -0.35
CA ARG A 210 31.37 -4.89 -1.62
C ARG A 210 30.64 -3.83 -2.43
N LEU A 211 30.06 -2.84 -1.78
CA LEU A 211 29.24 -1.82 -2.42
C LEU A 211 30.14 -0.71 -2.98
N ASN A 212 29.81 -0.22 -4.17
CA ASN A 212 30.49 0.93 -4.75
C ASN A 212 30.17 2.16 -3.90
N ALA A 213 31.19 2.80 -3.33
CA ALA A 213 31.03 4.02 -2.53
C ALA A 213 30.27 5.13 -3.30
N THR A 214 30.42 5.15 -4.63
CA THR A 214 29.74 6.10 -5.53
C THR A 214 28.22 5.92 -5.56
N GLU A 215 27.73 4.67 -5.56
CA GLU A 215 26.29 4.38 -5.59
C GLU A 215 25.62 4.85 -4.28
N ILE A 216 26.29 4.64 -3.15
CA ILE A 216 25.80 5.07 -1.84
C ILE A 216 25.85 6.61 -1.72
N ASP A 217 26.91 7.23 -2.24
CA ASP A 217 27.07 8.69 -2.21
C ASP A 217 26.06 9.44 -3.10
N GLU A 218 25.66 8.82 -4.21
CA GLU A 218 24.57 9.31 -5.07
C GLU A 218 23.21 9.22 -4.36
N VAL A 219 22.88 8.06 -3.77
CA VAL A 219 21.63 7.88 -3.01
C VAL A 219 21.57 8.82 -1.81
N LEU A 220 22.69 9.12 -1.16
CA LEU A 220 22.75 10.08 -0.05
C LEU A 220 22.74 11.55 -0.49
N GLY A 221 22.81 11.84 -1.79
CA GLY A 221 22.89 13.21 -2.32
C GLY A 221 24.13 13.98 -1.84
N LEU A 222 25.20 13.26 -1.47
CA LEU A 222 26.40 13.85 -0.88
C LEU A 222 27.18 14.73 -1.88
N ARG A 223 26.98 14.54 -3.19
CA ARG A 223 27.56 15.40 -4.24
C ARG A 223 26.92 16.79 -4.32
N GLU A 224 25.62 16.92 -4.06
CA GLU A 224 24.90 18.20 -4.14
C GLU A 224 24.86 18.95 -2.80
N LYS A 225 24.81 18.22 -1.68
CA LYS A 225 24.84 18.80 -0.31
C LYS A 225 26.25 19.01 0.26
N GLY A 226 27.29 18.83 -0.57
CA GLY A 226 28.70 18.72 -0.19
C GLY A 226 29.37 19.95 0.45
N LYS A 227 28.63 20.97 0.91
CA LYS A 227 29.22 22.10 1.64
C LYS A 227 29.00 22.10 3.15
N ASN A 228 28.10 21.28 3.71
CA ASN A 228 27.68 21.44 5.12
C ASN A 228 27.72 20.18 6.00
N MET A 229 28.23 19.02 5.54
CA MET A 229 28.19 17.77 6.32
C MET A 229 29.60 17.32 6.73
N SER A 230 29.79 16.98 8.01
CA SER A 230 31.07 16.47 8.50
C SER A 230 31.35 15.06 7.96
N VAL A 231 32.63 14.68 7.88
CA VAL A 231 33.06 13.34 7.44
C VAL A 231 32.48 12.24 8.33
N GLN A 232 32.27 12.52 9.62
CA GLN A 232 31.72 11.60 10.60
C GLN A 232 30.22 11.36 10.37
N GLU A 233 29.42 12.41 10.13
CA GLU A 233 27.99 12.27 9.82
C GLU A 233 27.78 11.52 8.50
N ALA A 234 28.57 11.84 7.48
CA ALA A 234 28.52 11.12 6.20
C ALA A 234 28.83 9.63 6.38
N SER A 235 29.78 9.27 7.24
CA SER A 235 30.08 7.86 7.55
C SER A 235 28.92 7.14 8.25
N TYR A 236 28.22 7.83 9.16
CA TYR A 236 27.08 7.29 9.89
C TYR A 236 25.88 7.03 8.97
N TYR A 237 25.57 7.96 8.05
CA TYR A 237 24.49 7.76 7.10
C TYR A 237 24.78 6.67 6.07
N ARG A 238 26.05 6.55 5.63
CA ARG A 238 26.49 5.42 4.81
C ARG A 238 26.29 4.10 5.53
N GLU A 239 26.67 4.02 6.80
CA GLU A 239 26.46 2.81 7.61
C GLU A 239 24.97 2.44 7.70
N GLY A 240 24.09 3.41 7.96
CA GLY A 240 22.64 3.20 8.00
C GLY A 240 22.07 2.71 6.66
N MET A 241 22.58 3.23 5.54
CA MET A 241 22.15 2.81 4.20
C MET A 241 22.58 1.36 3.91
N VAL A 242 23.83 1.03 4.24
CA VAL A 242 24.33 -0.35 4.09
C VAL A 242 23.58 -1.31 5.02
N ALA A 243 23.23 -0.86 6.23
CA ALA A 243 22.43 -1.63 7.19
C ALA A 243 21.03 -1.95 6.67
N LEU A 244 20.35 -1.03 5.96
CA LEU A 244 19.06 -1.31 5.30
C LEU A 244 19.23 -2.37 4.20
N LYS A 245 20.25 -2.22 3.34
CA LYS A 245 20.56 -3.22 2.30
C LYS A 245 20.87 -4.58 2.91
N LEU A 246 21.61 -4.61 4.03
CA LEU A 246 21.93 -5.83 4.77
C LEU A 246 20.67 -6.50 5.34
N ALA A 247 19.76 -5.72 5.94
CA ALA A 247 18.50 -6.24 6.47
C ALA A 247 17.65 -6.92 5.39
N LYS A 248 17.53 -6.29 4.21
CA LYS A 248 16.82 -6.86 3.07
C LYS A 248 17.45 -8.17 2.61
N GLU A 249 18.78 -8.25 2.54
CA GLU A 249 19.49 -9.47 2.18
C GLU A 249 19.34 -10.58 3.22
N VAL A 250 19.36 -10.25 4.52
CA VAL A 250 19.10 -11.21 5.60
C VAL A 250 17.71 -11.84 5.46
N LEU A 251 16.68 -11.02 5.20
CA LEU A 251 15.32 -11.52 4.97
C LEU A 251 15.22 -12.36 3.69
N ARG A 252 15.90 -11.97 2.61
CA ARG A 252 15.95 -12.75 1.36
C ARG A 252 16.54 -14.16 1.59
N ILE A 253 17.63 -14.25 2.36
CA ILE A 253 18.21 -15.56 2.72
C ILE A 253 17.21 -16.40 3.52
N GLN A 254 16.50 -15.79 4.48
CA GLN A 254 15.52 -16.48 5.30
C GLN A 254 14.28 -16.92 4.51
N GLN A 255 13.82 -16.11 3.56
CA GLN A 255 12.77 -16.48 2.61
C GLN A 255 13.22 -17.67 1.75
N GLY A 256 14.49 -17.71 1.34
CA GLY A 256 15.09 -18.84 0.63
C GLY A 256 14.98 -20.17 1.38
N PHE A 257 15.07 -20.15 2.72
CA PHE A 257 14.86 -21.36 3.53
C PHE A 257 13.42 -21.89 3.49
N ARG A 258 12.46 -21.05 3.11
CA ARG A 258 11.02 -21.36 3.08
C ARG A 258 10.48 -21.59 1.66
N ALA A 259 11.31 -21.43 0.62
CA ALA A 259 10.90 -21.49 -0.79
C ALA A 259 10.14 -22.78 -1.15
N ASN A 260 10.63 -23.94 -0.68
CA ASN A 260 9.95 -25.23 -0.94
C ASN A 260 8.57 -25.32 -0.26
N ALA A 261 8.42 -24.73 0.92
CA ALA A 261 7.14 -24.70 1.63
C ALA A 261 6.14 -23.78 0.94
N VAL A 262 6.59 -22.60 0.46
CA VAL A 262 5.78 -21.68 -0.37
C VAL A 262 5.32 -22.37 -1.64
N LYS A 263 6.23 -23.02 -2.37
CA LYS A 263 5.91 -23.78 -3.59
C LYS A 263 4.89 -24.90 -3.33
N ASN A 264 5.00 -25.63 -2.22
CA ASN A 264 4.01 -26.64 -1.85
C ASN A 264 2.64 -25.99 -1.53
N LEU A 265 2.65 -24.92 -0.74
CA LEU A 265 1.45 -24.17 -0.39
C LEU A 265 0.69 -23.67 -1.63
N ASN A 266 1.39 -23.04 -2.56
CA ASN A 266 0.82 -22.51 -3.79
C ASN A 266 0.22 -23.62 -4.68
N LYS A 267 0.88 -24.79 -4.74
CA LYS A 267 0.38 -25.95 -5.48
C LYS A 267 -0.87 -26.58 -4.86
N THR A 268 -0.93 -26.62 -3.53
CA THR A 268 -2.02 -27.26 -2.80
C THR A 268 -3.20 -26.33 -2.55
N GLY A 269 -3.03 -25.02 -2.73
CA GLY A 269 -4.04 -24.01 -2.41
C GLY A 269 -4.31 -23.89 -0.90
N GLY A 270 -3.35 -24.32 -0.07
CA GLY A 270 -3.49 -24.30 1.38
C GLY A 270 -3.32 -22.91 2.00
N PHE A 271 -3.43 -22.83 3.33
CA PHE A 271 -3.21 -21.61 4.10
C PHE A 271 -2.08 -21.79 5.13
N SER A 272 -1.24 -20.77 5.28
CA SER A 272 -0.18 -20.73 6.28
C SER A 272 0.12 -19.29 6.71
N ARG A 273 -0.21 -18.97 7.96
CA ARG A 273 0.06 -17.66 8.56
C ARG A 273 1.55 -17.34 8.64
N THR A 274 2.39 -18.34 8.92
CA THR A 274 3.84 -18.14 9.04
C THR A 274 4.49 -17.83 7.70
N LEU A 275 4.05 -18.48 6.62
CA LEU A 275 4.52 -18.18 5.27
C LEU A 275 3.99 -16.83 4.78
N ALA A 276 2.73 -16.49 5.10
CA ALA A 276 2.16 -15.20 4.77
C ALA A 276 2.90 -14.05 5.47
N ASN A 277 3.17 -14.18 6.78
CA ASN A 277 4.01 -13.23 7.50
C ASN A 277 5.41 -13.17 6.88
N SER A 278 6.02 -14.32 6.54
CA SER A 278 7.33 -14.31 5.90
C SER A 278 7.38 -13.52 4.57
N ALA A 279 6.27 -13.47 3.85
CA ALA A 279 6.19 -12.73 2.59
C ALA A 279 6.08 -11.21 2.82
N THR A 280 5.59 -10.78 3.99
CA THR A 280 5.38 -9.37 4.35
C THR A 280 6.41 -8.81 5.34
N ASP A 281 7.46 -9.58 5.67
CA ASP A 281 8.47 -9.18 6.67
C ASP A 281 9.20 -7.88 6.31
N TRP A 282 9.53 -7.69 5.03
CA TRP A 282 10.27 -6.50 4.61
C TRP A 282 9.42 -5.22 4.68
N PRO A 283 8.21 -5.14 4.08
CA PRO A 283 7.31 -4.01 4.31
C PRO A 283 7.04 -3.76 5.79
N TYR A 284 6.84 -4.81 6.59
CA TYR A 284 6.59 -4.66 8.02
C TYR A 284 7.77 -4.08 8.79
N LEU A 285 9.00 -4.52 8.51
CA LEU A 285 10.20 -3.97 9.12
C LEU A 285 10.32 -2.48 8.83
N LEU A 286 10.09 -2.06 7.58
CA LEU A 286 10.15 -0.66 7.19
C LEU A 286 9.07 0.17 7.89
N LEU A 287 7.83 -0.35 7.99
CA LEU A 287 6.75 0.29 8.74
C LEU A 287 7.11 0.46 10.23
N GLU A 288 7.70 -0.56 10.86
CA GLU A 288 8.11 -0.49 12.27
C GLU A 288 9.24 0.53 12.48
N LEU A 289 10.24 0.55 11.58
CA LEU A 289 11.33 1.53 11.62
C LEU A 289 10.84 2.97 11.42
N LEU A 290 9.99 3.21 10.43
CA LEU A 290 9.39 4.52 10.17
C LEU A 290 8.51 4.98 11.33
N SER A 291 7.75 4.07 11.93
CA SER A 291 6.91 4.35 13.10
C SER A 291 7.76 4.68 14.33
N GLY A 292 8.89 3.99 14.53
CA GLY A 292 9.85 4.31 15.59
C GLY A 292 10.55 5.65 15.37
N ALA A 293 10.93 5.95 14.12
CA ALA A 293 11.50 7.24 13.74
C ALA A 293 10.54 8.40 13.97
N ALA A 294 9.22 8.17 13.81
CA ALA A 294 8.19 9.15 14.10
C ALA A 294 8.03 9.46 15.61
N GLN A 295 8.38 8.53 16.50
CA GLN A 295 8.26 8.71 17.96
C GLN A 295 9.38 9.57 18.54
N ALA A 296 10.60 9.33 18.09
CA ALA A 296 11.78 9.83 18.78
C ALA A 296 12.16 11.25 18.35
N ASP A 297 11.23 11.98 17.74
CA ASP A 297 11.41 13.37 17.33
C ASP A 297 12.61 13.61 16.39
N TYR A 298 13.34 12.59 15.93
CA TYR A 298 14.58 12.74 15.12
C TYR A 298 14.38 13.33 13.74
N PHE A 299 13.15 13.40 13.29
CA PHE A 299 12.81 14.20 12.13
C PHE A 299 12.92 15.71 12.39
N GLN A 300 13.05 16.13 13.65
CA GLN A 300 13.51 17.44 14.06
C GLN A 300 14.97 17.59 13.60
N VAL A 301 15.20 18.59 12.76
CA VAL A 301 16.53 18.98 12.32
C VAL A 301 17.34 19.36 13.56
N HIS A 302 18.22 18.47 14.01
CA HIS A 302 19.26 18.81 14.97
C HIS A 302 20.37 19.54 14.22
N ASN A 303 20.17 20.82 13.94
CA ASN A 303 21.29 21.74 13.68
C ASN A 303 21.39 22.67 14.89
N THR A 304 22.29 22.31 15.80
CA THR A 304 22.68 23.16 16.91
C THR A 304 23.55 24.29 16.39
N PHE A 305 22.93 25.36 15.88
CA PHE A 305 23.39 26.74 16.14
C PHE A 305 22.38 27.77 15.57
N ILE A 306 21.86 28.58 16.49
CA ILE A 306 21.37 29.95 16.30
C ILE A 306 19.97 30.16 15.67
N ILE A 307 19.06 30.57 16.57
CA ILE A 307 17.88 31.45 16.41
C ILE A 307 16.60 30.82 15.82
N HIS A 308 15.62 30.66 16.71
CA HIS A 308 14.17 30.76 16.48
C HIS A 308 13.66 30.27 15.11
N LYS A 309 13.71 28.96 14.90
CA LYS A 309 12.79 28.31 13.98
C LYS A 309 12.03 27.27 14.77
N ILE A 310 10.74 27.52 14.96
CA ILE A 310 9.77 26.55 15.47
C ILE A 310 9.98 25.28 14.63
N ILE A 311 10.54 24.24 15.25
CA ILE A 311 11.01 23.04 14.55
C ILE A 311 9.80 22.15 14.33
N ASP A 312 9.14 22.31 13.18
CA ASP A 312 8.07 21.41 12.78
C ASP A 312 8.64 19.99 12.65
N ALA A 313 8.10 19.06 13.42
CA ALA A 313 8.50 17.66 13.42
C ALA A 313 8.05 16.99 12.10
N LYS A 314 8.96 16.29 11.40
CA LYS A 314 8.61 15.54 10.17
C LYS A 314 7.90 14.26 10.58
N HIS A 315 6.76 13.96 9.97
CA HIS A 315 6.01 12.74 10.24
C HIS A 315 5.85 11.93 8.97
N PRO A 316 6.33 10.67 8.95
CA PRO A 316 6.10 9.78 7.85
C PRO A 316 4.62 9.36 7.87
N LYS A 317 4.03 9.24 6.69
CA LYS A 317 2.67 8.71 6.51
C LYS A 317 2.58 7.97 5.19
N LEU A 318 1.70 6.97 5.13
CA LEU A 318 1.55 6.11 3.96
C LEU A 318 0.11 6.12 3.48
N VAL A 319 -0.09 6.38 2.20
CA VAL A 319 -1.36 6.21 1.50
C VAL A 319 -1.21 5.02 0.55
N ILE A 320 -2.06 4.01 0.72
CA ILE A 320 -2.17 2.88 -0.21
C ILE A 320 -3.53 2.99 -0.91
N ASN A 321 -3.48 3.39 -2.18
CA ASN A 321 -4.64 3.49 -3.04
C ASN A 321 -4.95 2.17 -3.75
N ASN A 322 -6.25 1.91 -3.93
CA ASN A 322 -6.77 0.70 -4.57
C ASN A 322 -6.24 -0.60 -3.93
N ILE A 323 -6.26 -0.69 -2.59
CA ILE A 323 -5.77 -1.86 -1.85
C ILE A 323 -6.45 -3.19 -2.30
N ASP A 324 -7.68 -3.13 -2.80
CA ASP A 324 -8.41 -4.29 -3.35
C ASP A 324 -7.78 -4.89 -4.62
N VAL A 325 -6.96 -4.14 -5.36
CA VAL A 325 -6.20 -4.66 -6.51
C VAL A 325 -5.16 -5.68 -6.05
N LEU A 326 -4.51 -5.44 -4.91
CA LEU A 326 -3.50 -6.35 -4.35
C LEU A 326 -4.10 -7.72 -4.00
N LYS A 327 -5.34 -7.76 -3.50
CA LYS A 327 -6.03 -9.02 -3.17
C LYS A 327 -6.26 -9.91 -4.40
N ASN A 328 -6.50 -9.28 -5.55
CA ASN A 328 -6.87 -9.94 -6.80
C ASN A 328 -5.69 -10.11 -7.77
N ALA A 329 -4.46 -9.81 -7.33
CA ALA A 329 -3.28 -9.90 -8.18
C ALA A 329 -2.96 -11.33 -8.62
N ALA A 330 -2.35 -11.47 -9.80
CA ALA A 330 -1.93 -12.75 -10.34
C ALA A 330 -0.64 -13.21 -9.66
N LEU A 331 -0.65 -14.44 -9.14
CA LEU A 331 0.56 -15.13 -8.71
C LEU A 331 1.24 -15.71 -9.96
N VAL A 332 2.33 -15.08 -10.40
CA VAL A 332 3.08 -15.49 -11.60
C VAL A 332 4.26 -16.40 -11.32
N ASP A 333 4.70 -16.46 -10.05
CA ASP A 333 5.83 -17.27 -9.59
C ASP A 333 5.64 -17.75 -8.14
N ASP A 334 6.56 -18.60 -7.66
CA ASP A 334 6.61 -19.05 -6.27
C ASP A 334 7.45 -18.12 -5.36
N SER A 335 7.63 -16.85 -5.75
CA SER A 335 8.40 -15.87 -4.95
C SER A 335 7.64 -15.35 -3.72
N SER A 336 6.35 -15.66 -3.63
CA SER A 336 5.45 -15.26 -2.55
C SER A 336 4.32 -16.29 -2.38
N VAL A 337 3.56 -16.14 -1.30
CA VAL A 337 2.23 -16.77 -1.14
C VAL A 337 1.21 -16.12 -2.08
N SER A 338 0.02 -16.70 -2.18
CA SER A 338 -1.10 -16.13 -2.96
C SER A 338 -1.39 -14.66 -2.60
N ALA A 339 -1.90 -13.93 -3.57
CA ALA A 339 -2.15 -12.49 -3.46
C ALA A 339 -3.11 -12.14 -2.31
N SER A 340 -4.18 -12.91 -2.13
CA SER A 340 -5.11 -12.75 -1.01
C SER A 340 -4.43 -12.96 0.35
N MET A 341 -3.59 -14.00 0.49
CA MET A 341 -2.86 -14.24 1.73
C MET A 341 -1.83 -13.14 2.02
N TYR A 342 -1.13 -12.66 1.00
CA TYR A 342 -0.18 -11.55 1.14
C TYR A 342 -0.91 -10.28 1.60
N HIS A 343 -2.01 -9.94 0.93
CA HIS A 343 -2.87 -8.81 1.23
C HIS A 343 -3.38 -8.84 2.69
N ASP A 344 -3.97 -9.95 3.10
CA ASP A 344 -4.55 -10.08 4.45
C ASP A 344 -3.47 -10.05 5.52
N SER A 345 -2.30 -10.67 5.26
CA SER A 345 -1.15 -10.61 6.16
C SER A 345 -0.60 -9.18 6.30
N LEU A 346 -0.48 -8.42 5.20
CA LEU A 346 0.01 -7.04 5.23
C LEU A 346 -0.90 -6.16 6.10
N ILE A 347 -2.22 -6.23 5.87
CA ILE A 347 -3.20 -5.46 6.63
C ILE A 347 -3.18 -5.85 8.09
N TRP A 348 -3.21 -7.16 8.38
CA TRP A 348 -3.14 -7.66 9.76
C TRP A 348 -1.90 -7.14 10.50
N ARG A 349 -0.75 -7.11 9.83
CA ARG A 349 0.49 -6.65 10.42
C ARG A 349 0.51 -5.13 10.64
N ILE A 350 -0.08 -4.33 9.75
CA ILE A 350 -0.26 -2.89 9.95
C ILE A 350 -1.13 -2.63 11.20
N ILE A 351 -2.24 -3.36 11.32
CA ILE A 351 -3.14 -3.27 12.48
C ILE A 351 -2.42 -3.68 13.76
N ALA A 352 -1.72 -4.82 13.74
CA ALA A 352 -0.99 -5.32 14.89
C ALA A 352 0.11 -4.34 15.33
N LEU A 353 0.79 -3.68 14.39
CA LEU A 353 1.76 -2.63 14.71
C LEU A 353 1.08 -1.42 15.36
N GLY A 354 -0.06 -0.98 14.83
CA GLY A 354 -0.86 0.10 15.40
C GLY A 354 -1.32 -0.19 16.83
N ALA A 355 -1.91 -1.37 17.05
CA ALA A 355 -2.48 -1.75 18.33
C ALA A 355 -1.41 -1.96 19.42
N ASN A 356 -0.25 -2.54 19.08
CA ASN A 356 0.77 -2.90 20.07
C ASN A 356 1.83 -1.81 20.29
N GLU A 357 2.25 -1.13 19.23
CA GLU A 357 3.43 -0.24 19.26
C GLU A 357 3.11 1.20 18.83
N MET A 358 1.89 1.46 18.36
CA MET A 358 1.48 2.66 17.62
C MET A 358 2.26 2.83 16.29
N CYS A 359 1.53 2.79 15.18
CA CYS A 359 2.08 2.87 13.83
C CYS A 359 2.09 4.32 13.35
N MET A 360 2.94 4.68 12.40
CA MET A 360 2.76 5.92 11.64
C MET A 360 1.37 5.94 10.95
N PRO A 361 0.79 7.09 10.61
CA PRO A 361 -0.47 7.15 9.90
C PRO A 361 -0.45 6.33 8.59
N VAL A 362 -1.36 5.36 8.47
CA VAL A 362 -1.58 4.57 7.25
C VAL A 362 -3.03 4.72 6.81
N ILE A 363 -3.22 5.19 5.57
CA ILE A 363 -4.51 5.44 4.95
C ILE A 363 -4.69 4.42 3.81
N LEU A 364 -5.66 3.54 3.93
CA LEU A 364 -6.05 2.59 2.89
C LEU A 364 -7.25 3.14 2.14
N VAL A 365 -7.18 3.16 0.81
CA VAL A 365 -8.27 3.64 -0.04
C VAL A 365 -8.78 2.49 -0.88
N THR A 366 -10.10 2.29 -0.88
CA THR A 366 -10.72 1.19 -1.61
C THR A 366 -12.10 1.56 -2.14
N SER A 367 -12.46 0.96 -3.25
CA SER A 367 -13.84 0.98 -3.75
C SER A 367 -14.54 -0.37 -3.63
N ASP A 368 -13.91 -1.35 -2.97
CA ASP A 368 -14.46 -2.68 -2.75
C ASP A 368 -15.28 -2.71 -1.44
N SER A 369 -16.49 -3.27 -1.55
CA SER A 369 -17.39 -3.57 -0.43
C SER A 369 -16.82 -4.58 0.58
N TYR A 370 -15.76 -5.33 0.23
CA TYR A 370 -15.08 -6.20 1.19
C TYR A 370 -14.68 -5.44 2.48
N TYR A 371 -14.29 -4.18 2.34
CA TYR A 371 -13.90 -3.31 3.45
C TYR A 371 -15.05 -2.65 4.20
N SER A 372 -16.30 -2.83 3.75
CA SER A 372 -17.47 -2.32 4.48
C SER A 372 -18.04 -3.32 5.51
N TYR A 373 -17.69 -4.61 5.44
CA TYR A 373 -18.18 -5.62 6.40
C TYR A 373 -17.30 -6.87 6.55
N GLY A 374 -16.68 -7.35 5.47
CA GLY A 374 -15.85 -8.57 5.48
C GLY A 374 -14.61 -8.42 6.35
N ALA A 375 -13.90 -7.30 6.22
CA ALA A 375 -12.73 -6.99 7.07
C ALA A 375 -13.09 -6.95 8.58
N TYR A 376 -14.28 -6.47 8.95
CA TYR A 376 -14.75 -6.51 10.34
C TYR A 376 -14.86 -7.96 10.86
N MET A 377 -15.48 -8.84 10.07
CA MET A 377 -15.63 -10.26 10.43
C MET A 377 -14.29 -11.01 10.45
N ASP A 378 -13.43 -10.73 9.48
CA ASP A 378 -12.16 -11.43 9.31
C ASP A 378 -11.13 -11.02 10.36
N PHE A 379 -11.20 -9.79 10.87
CA PHE A 379 -10.25 -9.28 11.86
C PHE A 379 -10.80 -9.16 13.29
N GLY A 380 -12.12 -9.28 13.49
CA GLY A 380 -12.73 -9.57 14.79
C GLY A 380 -12.83 -8.41 15.78
N PHE A 381 -12.51 -7.17 15.40
CA PHE A 381 -12.72 -5.99 16.24
C PHE A 381 -13.39 -4.84 15.46
N PRO A 382 -14.48 -4.25 15.96
CA PRO A 382 -15.23 -3.19 15.27
C PRO A 382 -14.41 -1.91 15.10
N ASP A 383 -13.47 -1.66 16.01
CA ASP A 383 -12.70 -0.42 16.03
C ASP A 383 -11.36 -0.52 15.29
N ILE A 384 -11.08 -1.60 14.54
CA ILE A 384 -9.76 -1.80 13.89
C ILE A 384 -9.39 -0.66 12.94
N PHE A 385 -10.42 -0.15 12.27
CA PHE A 385 -10.29 0.92 11.31
C PHE A 385 -11.10 2.11 11.76
N ILE A 386 -10.53 3.30 11.60
CA ILE A 386 -11.32 4.51 11.62
C ILE A 386 -12.03 4.60 10.26
N SER A 387 -13.17 3.92 10.12
CA SER A 387 -14.05 4.10 8.96
C SER A 387 -14.88 5.37 9.18
N ARG A 388 -14.67 6.39 8.34
CA ARG A 388 -15.50 7.60 8.39
C ARG A 388 -16.17 7.81 7.05
N GLU A 389 -17.48 7.55 7.05
CA GLU A 389 -18.46 7.77 5.99
C GLU A 389 -18.26 6.98 4.69
N THR A 390 -19.38 6.48 4.16
CA THR A 390 -19.46 6.08 2.76
C THR A 390 -19.17 7.30 1.90
N PHE A 391 -18.00 7.34 1.26
CA PHE A 391 -17.62 8.44 0.37
C PHE A 391 -18.60 8.48 -0.81
N GLY A 392 -19.57 9.39 -0.79
CA GLY A 392 -20.63 9.52 -1.79
C GLY A 392 -20.92 10.97 -2.13
N TRP A 393 -21.53 11.21 -3.29
CA TRP A 393 -22.06 12.53 -3.62
C TRP A 393 -23.43 12.69 -2.97
N THR A 394 -23.69 13.87 -2.41
CA THR A 394 -25.07 14.28 -2.15
C THR A 394 -25.78 14.57 -3.48
N PRO A 395 -27.12 14.57 -3.54
CA PRO A 395 -27.84 14.98 -4.74
C PRO A 395 -27.38 16.35 -5.29
N GLN A 396 -27.12 17.32 -4.41
CA GLN A 396 -26.66 18.65 -4.81
C GLN A 396 -25.25 18.62 -5.41
N GLN A 397 -24.37 17.78 -4.89
CA GLN A 397 -23.01 17.61 -5.41
C GLN A 397 -23.02 16.91 -6.76
N ALA A 398 -23.81 15.84 -6.90
CA ALA A 398 -23.96 15.14 -8.17
C ALA A 398 -24.60 16.05 -9.23
N LYS A 399 -25.56 16.89 -8.86
CA LYS A 399 -26.21 17.88 -9.73
C LYS A 399 -25.21 18.81 -10.43
N ILE A 400 -24.15 19.25 -9.73
CA ILE A 400 -23.10 20.14 -10.28
C ILE A 400 -22.40 19.51 -11.49
N HIS A 401 -22.31 18.19 -11.53
CA HIS A 401 -21.65 17.45 -12.60
C HIS A 401 -22.63 16.97 -13.67
N MET A 402 -23.83 16.56 -13.26
CA MET A 402 -24.77 15.84 -14.11
C MET A 402 -25.67 16.78 -14.92
N VAL A 403 -26.19 17.85 -14.31
CA VAL A 403 -27.19 18.73 -14.96
C VAL A 403 -26.60 19.63 -16.05
N PRO A 404 -25.38 20.18 -15.92
CA PRO A 404 -24.86 21.06 -16.96
C PRO A 404 -24.59 20.34 -18.29
N ASP A 405 -24.24 19.05 -18.24
CA ASP A 405 -23.59 18.36 -19.35
C ASP A 405 -24.25 17.03 -19.75
N TYR A 406 -25.13 16.43 -18.92
CA TYR A 406 -25.67 15.06 -19.14
C TYR A 406 -27.21 14.94 -19.05
N PHE A 407 -27.85 15.68 -18.14
CA PHE A 407 -29.30 15.60 -17.88
C PHE A 407 -29.92 16.98 -17.74
N SER A 408 -31.19 17.14 -18.10
CA SER A 408 -31.97 18.33 -17.75
C SER A 408 -32.32 18.35 -16.26
N GLN A 409 -32.74 19.51 -15.74
CA GLN A 409 -33.15 19.66 -14.35
C GLN A 409 -34.32 18.73 -13.98
N SER A 410 -35.32 18.59 -14.86
CA SER A 410 -36.49 17.73 -14.64
C SER A 410 -36.13 16.24 -14.66
N GLU A 411 -35.24 15.81 -15.55
CA GLU A 411 -34.74 14.44 -15.57
C GLU A 411 -33.95 14.13 -14.29
N TRP A 412 -33.11 15.08 -13.86
CA TRP A 412 -32.32 14.95 -12.64
C TRP A 412 -33.17 14.78 -11.39
N ASP A 413 -34.25 15.57 -11.27
CA ASP A 413 -35.13 15.51 -10.10
C ASP A 413 -35.84 14.16 -10.00
N LEU A 414 -36.29 13.59 -11.13
CA LEU A 414 -36.85 12.23 -11.20
C LEU A 414 -35.80 11.15 -10.88
N ILE A 415 -34.59 11.25 -11.43
CA ILE A 415 -33.52 10.28 -11.20
C ILE A 415 -33.14 10.24 -9.71
N ILE A 416 -33.02 11.40 -9.07
CA ILE A 416 -32.72 11.47 -7.64
C ILE A 416 -33.86 10.90 -6.79
N GLU A 417 -35.12 11.17 -7.15
CA GLU A 417 -36.28 10.62 -6.46
C GLU A 417 -36.30 9.08 -6.49
N VAL A 418 -35.96 8.49 -7.63
CA VAL A 418 -36.06 7.03 -7.84
C VAL A 418 -34.80 6.26 -7.44
N LEU A 419 -33.60 6.79 -7.75
CA LEU A 419 -32.34 6.04 -7.69
C LEU A 419 -31.29 6.64 -6.74
N GLY A 420 -31.51 7.86 -6.24
CA GLY A 420 -30.59 8.57 -5.36
C GLY A 420 -29.31 9.04 -6.06
N SER A 421 -28.34 9.53 -5.28
CA SER A 421 -27.13 10.22 -5.77
C SER A 421 -25.92 9.31 -6.00
N ASN A 422 -26.12 8.01 -6.25
CA ASN A 422 -25.01 7.08 -6.48
C ASN A 422 -24.38 7.32 -7.86
N PRO A 423 -23.11 7.79 -7.96
CA PRO A 423 -22.51 8.15 -9.24
C PRO A 423 -22.51 7.01 -10.26
N ARG A 424 -22.36 5.75 -9.81
CA ARG A 424 -22.43 4.59 -10.70
C ARG A 424 -23.79 4.52 -11.42
N HIS A 425 -24.88 4.60 -10.67
CA HIS A 425 -26.23 4.51 -11.24
C HIS A 425 -26.49 5.67 -12.20
N LEU A 426 -26.03 6.88 -11.86
CA LEU A 426 -26.20 8.08 -12.69
C LEU A 426 -25.54 7.94 -14.07
N PHE A 427 -24.34 7.36 -14.11
CA PHE A 427 -23.65 7.11 -15.38
C PHE A 427 -24.23 5.93 -16.16
N GLU A 428 -24.67 4.86 -15.50
CA GLU A 428 -25.35 3.73 -16.14
C GLU A 428 -26.65 4.20 -16.83
N ILE A 429 -27.43 5.07 -16.18
CA ILE A 429 -28.63 5.68 -16.80
C ILE A 429 -28.25 6.53 -18.00
N TYR A 430 -27.18 7.33 -17.91
CA TYR A 430 -26.74 8.15 -19.03
C TYR A 430 -26.31 7.29 -20.22
N ALA A 431 -25.56 6.22 -19.98
CA ALA A 431 -25.16 5.27 -21.02
C ALA A 431 -26.38 4.60 -21.66
N LEU A 432 -27.40 4.23 -20.87
CA LEU A 432 -28.67 3.71 -21.39
C LEU A 432 -29.43 4.74 -22.22
N LYS A 433 -29.48 6.01 -21.80
CA LYS A 433 -30.08 7.12 -22.55
C LYS A 433 -29.41 7.31 -23.91
N GLN A 434 -28.09 7.13 -23.99
CA GLN A 434 -27.33 7.23 -25.23
C GLN A 434 -27.40 5.95 -26.09
N SER A 435 -27.94 4.85 -25.56
CA SER A 435 -28.06 3.61 -26.33
C SER A 435 -29.18 3.71 -27.36
N ASN A 436 -28.98 3.07 -28.52
CA ASN A 436 -29.95 3.04 -29.61
C ASN A 436 -31.31 2.45 -29.18
N TYR A 437 -31.36 1.71 -28.06
CA TYR A 437 -32.60 1.13 -27.51
C TYR A 437 -33.54 2.16 -26.91
N TYR A 438 -33.06 3.37 -26.56
CA TYR A 438 -33.87 4.44 -25.97
C TYR A 438 -34.15 5.59 -26.95
N GLN A 439 -33.40 5.66 -28.06
CA GLN A 439 -33.59 6.67 -29.12
C GLN A 439 -34.49 6.18 -30.27
N ALA A 440 -34.83 4.88 -30.30
CA ALA A 440 -35.87 4.30 -31.16
C ALA A 440 -37.21 4.31 -30.43
#